data_AF-A0A847VCM1-F1
#
_entry.id   AF-A0A847VCM1-F1
#
_cell.length_a   1.000
_cell.length_b   1.000
_cell.length_c   1.000
_cell.angle_alpha   90.00
_cell.angle_beta   90.00
_cell.angle_gamma   90.00
#
_symmetry.space_group_name_H-M   'P 1'
#
loop_
_entity.id
_entity.type
_entity.pdbx_description
1 polymer ?
#
loop_
_entity_poly.entity_id
_entity_poly.type
_entity_poly.pdbx_seq_one_letter_code
_entity_poly.pdbx_strand_id
1 'polypeptide(L)'
;MDSLRDIFLKLKKSDPEKNQRELFDTEPFSKKNVILNEKHKYISKEYQHYGLRLAGKLGDSKRASMYIKWAKEKPRVILEKAYSFAIDYPNAKDRSRIFMWKVKELEEEMSKESK
;
A
#
# COMPACT_ATOMS: atom_id res chain seq x y z
N MET A 1 35.30 21.93 -42.03
CA MET A 1 34.46 22.58 -41.00
C MET A 1 33.05 22.14 -41.28
N ASP A 2 32.39 21.42 -40.36
CA ASP A 2 30.99 21.05 -40.53
C ASP A 2 30.15 22.33 -40.63
N SER A 3 29.24 22.41 -41.61
CA SER A 3 28.46 23.62 -41.81
C SER A 3 27.46 23.78 -40.66
N LEU A 4 27.09 25.02 -40.33
CA LEU A 4 26.08 25.31 -39.30
C LEU A 4 24.75 24.56 -39.56
N ARG A 5 24.46 24.23 -40.83
CA ARG A 5 23.28 23.42 -41.21
C ARG A 5 23.44 21.95 -40.82
N ASP A 6 24.64 21.40 -40.90
CA ASP A 6 24.93 20.01 -40.54
C ASP A 6 24.86 19.80 -39.02
N ILE A 7 25.36 20.77 -38.26
CA ILE A 7 25.24 20.81 -36.80
C ILE A 7 23.76 20.87 -36.39
N PHE A 8 22.98 21.72 -37.06
CA PHE A 8 21.54 21.83 -36.81
C PHE A 8 20.76 20.56 -37.21
N LEU A 9 21.13 19.90 -38.31
CA LEU A 9 20.55 18.61 -38.71
C LEU A 9 20.86 17.49 -37.70
N LYS A 10 22.06 17.52 -37.10
CA LYS A 10 22.49 16.57 -36.08
C LYS A 10 21.74 16.76 -34.75
N LEU A 11 21.48 18.01 -34.37
CA LEU A 11 20.61 18.37 -33.24
C LEU A 11 19.14 18.00 -33.48
N LYS A 12 18.63 18.11 -34.72
CA LYS A 12 17.27 17.68 -35.06
C LYS A 12 17.10 16.16 -35.05
N LYS A 13 18.19 15.40 -35.25
CA LYS A 13 18.20 13.92 -35.17
C LYS A 13 18.22 13.37 -33.75
N SER A 14 18.60 14.16 -32.74
CA SER A 14 18.46 13.76 -31.34
C SER A 14 17.02 13.99 -30.89
N ASP A 15 16.13 13.08 -31.28
CA ASP A 15 14.75 13.06 -30.80
C ASP A 15 14.76 12.92 -29.26
N PRO A 16 14.30 13.92 -28.47
CA PRO A 16 14.28 13.83 -27.01
C PRO A 16 13.34 12.72 -26.50
N GLU A 17 12.40 12.26 -27.33
CA GLU A 17 11.46 11.19 -27.01
C GLU A 17 12.13 9.82 -26.82
N LYS A 18 13.25 9.54 -27.50
CA LYS A 18 13.93 8.23 -27.41
C LYS A 18 14.59 8.02 -26.05
N ASN A 19 15.21 9.06 -25.50
CA ASN A 19 15.85 9.00 -24.17
C ASN A 19 14.84 8.76 -23.02
N GLN A 20 13.61 9.27 -23.14
CA GLN A 20 12.61 9.11 -22.08
C GLN A 20 12.02 7.70 -22.05
N ARG A 21 11.81 7.07 -23.22
CA ARG A 21 11.26 5.71 -23.29
C ARG A 21 12.22 4.67 -22.71
N GLU A 22 13.51 4.84 -22.93
CA GLU A 22 14.55 4.00 -22.34
C GLU A 22 14.61 4.14 -20.80
N LEU A 23 14.32 5.33 -20.28
CA LEU A 23 14.36 5.62 -18.85
C LEU A 23 13.17 5.04 -18.07
N PHE A 24 12.03 4.87 -18.74
CA PHE A 24 10.79 4.31 -18.17
C PHE A 24 10.44 2.93 -18.75
N ASP A 25 11.43 2.16 -19.21
CA ASP A 25 11.18 0.81 -19.70
C ASP A 25 10.77 -0.11 -18.53
N THR A 26 9.49 -0.47 -18.50
CA THR A 26 8.91 -1.38 -17.50
C THR A 26 8.76 -2.82 -18.03
N GLU A 27 9.05 -3.06 -19.31
CA GLU A 27 9.03 -4.39 -19.93
C GLU A 27 9.86 -5.43 -19.15
N PRO A 28 11.11 -5.14 -18.71
CA PRO A 28 11.92 -6.13 -17.98
C PRO A 28 11.39 -6.43 -16.57
N PHE A 29 10.59 -5.54 -15.99
CA PHE A 29 10.00 -5.70 -14.65
C PHE A 29 8.56 -6.24 -14.70
N SER A 30 7.93 -6.22 -15.87
CA SER A 30 6.63 -6.82 -16.11
C SER A 30 6.75 -8.34 -16.00
N LYS A 31 6.42 -8.88 -14.82
CA LYS A 31 6.32 -10.33 -14.63
C LYS A 31 5.16 -10.86 -15.46
N LYS A 32 5.42 -11.19 -16.73
CA LYS A 32 4.45 -11.75 -17.69
C LYS A 32 3.76 -13.01 -17.15
N ASN A 33 4.40 -13.70 -16.21
CA ASN A 33 3.85 -14.81 -15.46
C ASN A 33 4.00 -14.56 -13.96
N VAL A 34 3.17 -13.69 -13.38
CA VAL A 34 2.91 -13.81 -11.94
C VAL A 34 2.18 -15.13 -11.77
N ILE A 35 2.93 -16.20 -11.50
CA ILE A 35 2.36 -17.41 -10.92
C ILE A 35 1.84 -16.95 -9.57
N LEU A 36 0.59 -16.49 -9.53
CA LEU A 36 -0.17 -16.27 -8.32
C LEU A 36 -0.25 -17.64 -7.66
N ASN A 37 0.76 -17.92 -6.84
CA ASN A 37 0.98 -19.17 -6.16
C ASN A 37 -0.38 -19.65 -5.63
N GLU A 38 -0.85 -20.82 -6.08
CA GLU A 38 -2.17 -21.35 -5.74
C GLU A 38 -2.38 -21.50 -4.22
N LYS A 39 -1.29 -21.42 -3.44
CA LYS A 39 -1.27 -21.35 -1.98
C LYS A 39 -2.03 -20.15 -1.37
N HIS A 40 -2.35 -19.11 -2.13
CA HIS A 40 -3.13 -17.95 -1.66
C HIS A 40 -4.50 -17.83 -2.33
N LYS A 41 -5.13 -18.99 -2.62
CA LYS A 41 -6.41 -19.13 -3.34
C LYS A 41 -7.58 -18.25 -2.86
N TYR A 42 -7.49 -17.64 -1.67
CA TYR A 42 -8.58 -16.89 -1.05
C TYR A 42 -8.30 -15.39 -0.82
N ILE A 43 -7.14 -14.87 -1.22
CA ILE A 43 -6.82 -13.43 -1.13
C ILE A 43 -6.87 -12.83 -2.53
N SER A 44 -8.02 -12.25 -2.88
CA SER A 44 -8.26 -11.60 -4.17
C SER A 44 -8.21 -10.07 -4.11
N LYS A 45 -8.35 -9.49 -2.92
CA LYS A 45 -8.38 -8.04 -2.71
C LYS A 45 -7.33 -7.59 -1.70
N GLU A 46 -6.82 -6.37 -1.87
CA GLU A 46 -5.82 -5.76 -0.99
C GLU A 46 -6.29 -5.73 0.47
N TYR A 47 -7.55 -5.32 0.71
CA TYR A 47 -8.10 -5.25 2.07
C TYR A 47 -8.15 -6.61 2.79
N GLN A 48 -8.24 -7.73 2.05
CA GLN A 48 -8.17 -9.07 2.65
C GLN A 48 -6.76 -9.37 3.14
N HIS A 49 -5.76 -9.08 2.30
CA HIS A 49 -4.36 -9.20 2.68
C HIS A 49 -4.03 -8.30 3.87
N TYR A 50 -4.48 -7.04 3.85
CA TYR A 50 -4.25 -6.10 4.93
C TYR A 50 -4.91 -6.54 6.25
N GLY A 51 -6.16 -6.98 6.21
CA GLY A 51 -6.85 -7.50 7.40
C GLY A 51 -6.15 -8.71 8.01
N LEU A 52 -5.71 -9.66 7.19
CA LEU A 52 -4.91 -10.81 7.63
C LEU A 52 -3.56 -10.38 8.23
N ARG A 53 -2.91 -9.40 7.60
CA ARG A 53 -1.65 -8.83 8.08
C ARG A 53 -1.81 -8.18 9.46
N LEU A 54 -2.89 -7.40 9.66
CA LEU A 54 -3.22 -6.81 10.96
C LEU A 54 -3.46 -7.88 12.02
N ALA A 55 -4.27 -8.89 11.71
CA ALA A 55 -4.57 -10.00 12.62
C ALA A 55 -3.28 -10.73 13.05
N GLY A 56 -2.39 -11.02 12.09
CA GLY A 56 -1.09 -11.65 12.37
C GLY A 56 -0.18 -10.76 13.22
N LYS A 57 -0.06 -9.47 12.87
CA LYS A 57 0.77 -8.51 13.61
C LYS A 57 0.28 -8.26 15.05
N LEU A 58 -1.02 -8.32 15.28
CA LEU A 58 -1.64 -8.15 16.60
C LEU A 58 -1.75 -9.48 17.37
N GLY A 59 -1.34 -10.60 16.78
CA GLY A 59 -1.40 -11.93 17.41
C GLY A 59 -2.84 -12.48 17.56
N ASP A 60 -3.78 -11.99 16.76
CA ASP A 60 -5.22 -12.24 16.91
C ASP A 60 -5.84 -12.90 15.67
N SER A 61 -5.24 -14.00 15.23
CA SER A 61 -5.69 -14.76 14.06
C SER A 61 -7.11 -15.30 14.20
N LYS A 62 -7.59 -15.52 15.43
CA LYS A 62 -8.96 -16.00 15.71
C LYS A 62 -10.04 -15.04 15.21
N ARG A 63 -9.75 -13.72 15.19
CA ARG A 63 -10.67 -12.67 14.73
C ARG A 63 -10.28 -12.14 13.35
N ALA A 64 -9.53 -12.89 12.54
CA ALA A 64 -9.08 -12.48 11.21
C ALA A 64 -10.21 -11.93 10.31
N SER A 65 -11.39 -12.56 10.32
CA SER A 65 -12.56 -12.09 9.57
C SER A 65 -13.01 -10.67 9.95
N MET A 66 -12.91 -10.31 11.23
CA MET A 66 -13.22 -8.98 11.73
C MET A 66 -12.24 -7.94 11.17
N TYR A 67 -10.94 -8.24 11.20
CA TYR A 67 -9.91 -7.34 10.65
C TYR A 67 -10.07 -7.16 9.14
N ILE A 68 -10.41 -8.21 8.40
CA ILE A 68 -10.72 -8.11 6.96
C ILE A 68 -11.94 -7.22 6.73
N LYS A 69 -13.01 -7.39 7.53
CA LYS A 69 -14.21 -6.55 7.44
C LYS A 69 -13.87 -5.08 7.70
N TRP A 70 -13.12 -4.79 8.76
CA TRP A 70 -12.71 -3.43 9.09
C TRP A 70 -11.78 -2.83 8.03
N ALA A 71 -10.85 -3.59 7.48
CA ALA A 71 -10.00 -3.16 6.37
C ALA A 71 -10.81 -2.80 5.12
N LYS A 72 -11.97 -3.42 4.92
CA LYS A 72 -12.87 -3.12 3.81
C LYS A 72 -13.73 -1.88 4.06
N GLU A 73 -14.19 -1.69 5.29
CA GLU A 73 -15.22 -0.69 5.63
C GLU A 73 -14.66 0.62 6.18
N LYS A 74 -13.56 0.57 6.93
CA LYS A 74 -13.00 1.73 7.64
C LYS A 74 -11.88 2.40 6.83
N PRO A 75 -11.71 3.73 6.92
CA PRO A 75 -10.59 4.42 6.29
C PRO A 75 -9.24 3.86 6.75
N ARG A 76 -8.33 3.66 5.79
CA ARG A 76 -6.99 3.10 6.05
C ARG A 76 -6.21 3.89 7.11
N VAL A 77 -6.37 5.21 7.11
CA VAL A 77 -5.71 6.13 8.05
C VAL A 77 -6.04 5.79 9.50
N ILE A 78 -7.29 5.44 9.80
CA ILE A 78 -7.72 5.08 11.16
C ILE A 78 -7.02 3.80 11.62
N LEU A 79 -7.01 2.78 10.76
CA LEU A 79 -6.44 1.48 11.08
C LEU A 79 -4.92 1.56 11.26
N GLU A 80 -4.21 2.30 10.42
CA GLU A 80 -2.75 2.47 10.54
C GLU A 80 -2.38 3.27 11.81
N LYS A 81 -3.10 4.36 12.10
CA LYS A 81 -2.89 5.15 13.34
C LYS A 81 -3.15 4.30 14.58
N ALA A 82 -4.25 3.56 14.62
CA ALA A 82 -4.58 2.67 15.73
C ALA A 82 -3.56 1.54 15.88
N TYR A 83 -3.06 0.99 14.76
CA TYR A 83 -2.04 -0.04 14.78
C TYR A 83 -0.72 0.48 15.33
N SER A 84 -0.24 1.65 14.87
CA SER A 84 0.96 2.30 15.39
C SER A 84 0.85 2.51 16.91
N PHE A 85 -0.28 3.05 17.37
CA PHE A 85 -0.52 3.24 18.80
C PHE A 85 -0.48 1.92 19.59
N ALA A 86 -1.09 0.86 19.06
CA ALA A 86 -1.16 -0.42 19.76
C ALA A 86 0.18 -1.16 19.86
N ILE A 87 1.09 -0.98 18.88
CA ILE A 87 2.42 -1.61 18.92
C ILE A 87 3.38 -0.90 19.87
N ASP A 88 3.23 0.42 20.01
CA ASP A 88 4.07 1.26 20.88
C ASP A 88 3.57 1.27 22.33
N TYR A 89 2.40 0.68 22.60
CA TYR A 89 1.79 0.70 23.92
C TYR A 89 2.60 -0.09 24.95
N PRO A 90 3.01 0.52 26.08
CA PRO A 90 3.87 -0.11 27.07
C PRO A 90 3.13 -1.23 27.81
N ASN A 91 3.81 -2.37 28.04
CA ASN A 91 3.30 -3.50 28.84
C ASN A 91 1.91 -4.01 28.40
N ALA A 92 1.59 -3.92 27.11
CA ALA A 92 0.31 -4.35 26.57
C ALA A 92 0.10 -5.86 26.73
N LYS A 93 -0.82 -6.26 27.62
CA LYS A 93 -1.24 -7.66 27.79
C LYS A 93 -1.95 -8.21 26.55
N ASP A 94 -2.75 -7.37 25.88
CA ASP A 94 -3.48 -7.74 24.67
C ASP A 94 -3.54 -6.55 23.69
N ARG A 95 -2.55 -6.48 22.80
CA ARG A 95 -2.44 -5.41 21.79
C ARG A 95 -3.66 -5.34 20.86
N SER A 96 -4.33 -6.46 20.63
CA SER A 96 -5.51 -6.51 19.78
C SER A 96 -6.67 -5.67 20.36
N ARG A 97 -6.85 -5.69 21.68
CA ARG A 97 -7.89 -4.90 22.35
C ARG A 97 -7.57 -3.42 22.35
N ILE A 98 -6.30 -3.07 22.56
CA ILE A 98 -5.82 -1.68 22.51
C ILE A 98 -6.05 -1.11 21.11
N PHE A 99 -5.72 -1.88 20.07
CA PHE A 99 -6.02 -1.54 18.69
C PHE A 99 -7.53 -1.28 18.49
N MET A 100 -8.40 -2.21 18.90
CA MET A 100 -9.85 -2.07 18.71
C MET A 100 -10.43 -0.85 19.44
N TRP A 101 -9.98 -0.61 20.67
CA TRP A 101 -10.34 0.59 21.43
C TRP A 101 -9.90 1.86 20.70
N LYS A 102 -8.64 1.91 20.23
CA LYS A 102 -8.10 3.09 19.55
C LYS A 102 -8.79 3.35 18.20
N VAL A 103 -9.16 2.30 17.46
CA VAL A 103 -9.97 2.44 16.23
C VAL A 103 -11.29 3.16 16.54
N LYS A 104 -11.99 2.75 17.60
CA LYS A 104 -13.27 3.35 17.99
C LYS A 104 -13.10 4.82 18.40
N GLU A 105 -12.07 5.12 19.20
CA GLU A 105 -11.76 6.49 19.62
C GLU A 105 -11.49 7.41 18.42
N LEU A 106 -10.64 6.97 17.47
CA LEU A 106 -10.31 7.74 16.26
C LEU A 106 -11.52 7.96 15.34
N GLU A 107 -12.45 7.01 15.27
CA GLU A 107 -13.70 7.18 14.53
C GLU A 107 -14.61 8.24 15.16
N GLU A 108 -14.69 8.26 16.49
CA GLU A 108 -15.44 9.26 17.23
C GLU A 108 -14.83 10.65 17.04
N GLU A 109 -13.50 10.78 17.09
CA GLU A 109 -12.78 12.03 16.80
C GLU A 109 -13.08 12.56 15.39
N MET A 110 -12.95 11.71 14.36
CA MET A 110 -13.27 12.09 12.98
C MET A 110 -14.74 12.50 12.79
N SER A 111 -15.66 11.87 13.53
CA SER A 111 -17.08 12.23 13.49
C SER A 111 -17.39 13.58 14.16
N LYS A 112 -16.56 14.00 15.11
CA LYS A 112 -16.69 15.29 15.80
C LYS A 112 -16.10 16.42 14.97
N GLU A 113 -14.97 16.19 14.32
CA GLU A 113 -14.30 17.18 13.45
C GLU A 113 -15.10 17.50 12.17
N SER A 114 -15.97 16.60 11.75
CA SER A 114 -16.85 16.79 10.58
C SER A 114 -18.18 17.48 10.90
N LYS A 115 -18.44 17.82 12.17
CA LYS A 115 -19.61 18.59 12.63
C LYS A 115 -19.22 20.03 12.94
#